data_AF-A0A899FUN4-F1
#
_entry.id   AF-A0A899FUN4-F1
#
_cell.length_a   1.000
_cell.length_b   1.000
_cell.length_c   1.000
_cell.angle_alpha   90.00
_cell.angle_beta   90.00
_cell.angle_gamma   90.00
#
_symmetry.space_group_name_H-M   'P 1'
#
loop_
_entity.id
_entity.type
_entity.pdbx_description
1 polymer ?
#
loop_
_entity_poly.entity_id
_entity_poly.type
_entity_poly.pdbx_seq_one_letter_code
_entity_poly.pdbx_strand_id
1 'polypeptide(L)'
;MSFFNLNSRTRTLTFKPKKIEENKRRFLLKEYTKETLGSGSLARVVRLPEGEDLNEWLASNTVDFYNQINMLYGTITEFCLSETCPMMSAGSQF
;
A
#
# COMPACT_ATOMS: atom_id res chain seq x y z
N MET A 1 45.20 9.87 2.80
CA MET A 1 45.19 8.84 1.75
C MET A 1 44.11 7.82 2.10
N SER A 2 43.30 7.47 1.09
CA SER A 2 42.12 6.64 1.17
C SER A 2 42.48 5.16 1.10
N PHE A 3 41.90 4.31 1.95
CA PHE A 3 41.74 2.87 1.68
C PHE A 3 40.58 2.33 2.51
N PHE A 4 39.39 2.22 1.92
CA PHE A 4 38.63 0.96 1.89
C PHE A 4 37.62 1.03 0.75
N ASN A 5 37.84 0.14 -0.19
CA ASN A 5 37.16 0.01 -1.46
C ASN A 5 36.19 -1.17 -1.31
N LEU A 6 34.88 -0.92 -1.33
CA LEU A 6 33.86 -1.96 -1.47
C LEU A 6 32.89 -1.53 -2.57
N ASN A 7 33.30 -1.88 -3.79
CA ASN A 7 32.44 -1.96 -4.95
C ASN A 7 31.51 -3.17 -4.79
N SER A 8 30.27 -2.93 -4.45
CA SER A 8 29.15 -3.83 -4.72
C SER A 8 28.03 -2.98 -5.29
N ARG A 9 28.02 -2.85 -6.62
CA ARG A 9 26.87 -2.34 -7.37
C ARG A 9 25.69 -3.29 -7.19
N THR A 10 24.98 -3.21 -6.08
CA THR A 10 23.56 -3.57 -6.07
C THR A 10 22.81 -2.45 -6.76
N ARG A 11 22.68 -2.57 -8.08
CA ARG A 11 21.62 -1.85 -8.79
C ARG A 11 20.32 -2.29 -8.12
N THR A 12 19.72 -1.42 -7.32
CA THR A 12 18.33 -1.57 -6.94
C THR A 12 17.55 -1.68 -8.24
N LEU A 13 17.05 -2.88 -8.54
CA LEU A 13 16.02 -3.07 -9.55
C LEU A 13 14.72 -2.52 -8.96
N THR A 14 14.71 -1.22 -8.67
CA THR A 14 13.51 -0.53 -8.22
C THR A 14 12.56 -0.47 -9.41
N PHE A 15 11.34 -0.94 -9.18
CA PHE A 15 10.27 -0.87 -10.15
C PHE A 15 10.12 0.58 -10.66
N LYS A 16 10.25 0.76 -11.98
CA LYS A 16 9.93 2.02 -12.63
C LYS A 16 8.46 1.95 -13.06
N PRO A 17 7.52 2.67 -12.41
CA PRO A 17 6.14 2.64 -12.83
C PRO A 17 6.04 3.22 -14.24
N LYS A 18 5.69 2.38 -15.22
CA LYS A 18 5.15 2.85 -16.49
C LYS A 18 3.82 3.55 -16.18
N LYS A 19 3.57 4.74 -16.74
CA LYS A 19 2.21 5.31 -16.78
C LYS A 19 1.33 4.32 -17.51
N ILE A 20 0.52 3.57 -16.77
CA ILE A 20 -0.50 2.70 -17.33
C ILE A 20 -1.68 3.62 -17.65
N GLU A 21 -2.03 3.69 -18.94
CA GLU A 21 -3.23 4.36 -19.41
C GLU A 21 -4.43 3.88 -18.58
N GLU A 22 -5.25 4.81 -18.06
CA GLU A 22 -6.42 4.46 -17.25
C GLU A 22 -7.39 3.63 -18.08
N ASN A 23 -7.23 2.32 -17.98
CA ASN A 23 -8.13 1.38 -18.63
C ASN A 23 -9.47 1.48 -17.90
N LYS A 24 -10.56 1.70 -18.65
CA LYS A 24 -11.93 1.87 -18.16
C LYS A 24 -12.34 0.82 -17.12
N ARG A 25 -11.75 -0.38 -17.20
CA ARG A 25 -11.89 -1.49 -16.25
C ARG A 25 -11.39 -1.19 -14.84
N ARG A 26 -10.24 -0.52 -14.69
CA ARG A 26 -9.69 -0.12 -13.37
C ARG A 26 -10.55 0.95 -12.70
N PHE A 27 -11.11 1.84 -13.50
CA PHE A 27 -12.05 2.83 -13.00
C PHE A 27 -13.32 2.16 -12.45
N LEU A 28 -13.89 1.20 -13.20
CA LEU A 28 -15.05 0.43 -12.76
C LEU A 28 -14.77 -0.40 -11.50
N LEU A 29 -13.58 -1.03 -11.40
CA LEU A 29 -13.18 -1.77 -10.20
C LEU A 29 -13.08 -0.83 -8.98
N LYS A 30 -12.56 0.38 -9.19
CA LYS A 30 -12.49 1.43 -8.15
C LYS A 30 -13.86 1.98 -7.76
N GLU A 31 -14.82 2.08 -8.67
CA GLU A 31 -16.19 2.46 -8.31
C GLU A 31 -16.88 1.34 -7.51
N TYR A 32 -16.72 0.09 -7.95
CA TYR A 32 -17.30 -1.06 -7.25
C TYR A 32 -16.77 -1.18 -5.80
N THR A 33 -15.47 -0.92 -5.58
CA THR A 33 -14.89 -0.89 -4.23
C THR A 33 -15.29 0.34 -3.41
N LYS A 34 -15.54 1.48 -4.05
CA LYS A 34 -15.99 2.70 -3.35
C LYS A 34 -17.45 2.64 -2.90
N GLU A 35 -18.35 2.07 -3.71
CA GLU A 35 -19.77 1.99 -3.36
C GLU A 35 -20.06 1.04 -2.19
N THR A 36 -19.15 0.10 -1.90
CA THR A 36 -19.34 -0.90 -0.84
C THR A 36 -18.92 -0.45 0.56
N LEU A 37 -18.22 0.69 0.68
CA LEU A 37 -17.88 1.27 1.99
C LEU A 37 -19.04 2.04 2.64
N GLY A 38 -20.18 2.22 1.94
CA GLY A 38 -21.29 3.07 2.39
C GLY A 38 -22.53 2.38 2.99
N SER A 39 -22.74 1.07 2.82
CA SER A 39 -23.96 0.40 3.37
C SER A 39 -23.93 -1.15 3.45
N GLY A 40 -22.80 -1.81 3.17
CA GLY A 40 -22.71 -3.28 3.05
C GLY A 40 -21.88 -3.97 4.13
N SER A 41 -22.11 -5.27 4.33
CA SER A 41 -21.25 -6.12 5.15
C SER A 41 -19.86 -6.24 4.52
N LEU A 42 -18.82 -5.68 5.17
CA LEU A 42 -17.43 -5.71 4.69
C LEU A 42 -16.96 -7.12 4.32
N ALA A 43 -17.43 -8.13 5.07
CA ALA A 43 -17.12 -9.55 4.82
C ALA A 43 -17.60 -10.06 3.45
N ARG A 44 -18.58 -9.40 2.81
CA ARG A 44 -19.00 -9.69 1.44
C ARG A 44 -18.12 -8.98 0.42
N VAL A 45 -17.71 -7.76 0.73
CA VAL A 45 -16.95 -6.86 -0.15
C VAL A 45 -15.52 -7.36 -0.37
N VAL A 46 -14.90 -7.94 0.66
CA VAL A 46 -13.52 -8.42 0.58
C VAL A 46 -13.36 -9.73 -0.19
N ARG A 47 -14.47 -10.37 -0.58
CA ARG A 47 -14.43 -11.64 -1.33
C ARG A 47 -13.95 -11.38 -2.75
N LEU A 48 -13.18 -12.34 -3.29
CA LEU A 48 -12.82 -12.36 -4.69
C LEU A 48 -14.11 -12.40 -5.54
N PRO A 49 -14.34 -11.42 -6.44
CA PRO A 49 -15.47 -11.45 -7.35
C PRO A 49 -15.41 -12.65 -8.31
N GLU A 50 -16.57 -13.14 -8.73
CA GLU A 50 -16.64 -14.26 -9.68
C GLU A 50 -16.06 -13.86 -11.04
N GLY A 51 -15.11 -14.67 -11.56
CA GLY A 51 -14.47 -14.44 -12.85
C GLY A 51 -13.23 -13.52 -12.82
N GLU A 52 -12.85 -12.98 -11.66
CA GLU A 52 -11.64 -12.16 -11.51
C GLU A 52 -10.41 -13.00 -11.13
N ASP A 53 -9.22 -12.55 -11.55
CA ASP A 53 -7.96 -13.18 -11.16
C ASP A 53 -7.60 -12.81 -9.71
N LEU A 54 -7.18 -13.82 -8.93
CA LEU A 54 -6.85 -13.65 -7.52
C LEU A 54 -5.68 -12.68 -7.32
N ASN A 55 -4.65 -12.75 -8.17
CA ASN A 55 -3.47 -11.90 -8.00
C ASN A 55 -3.76 -10.46 -8.40
N GLU A 56 -4.57 -10.24 -9.44
CA GLU A 56 -5.04 -8.90 -9.80
C GLU A 56 -5.90 -8.28 -8.70
N TRP A 57 -6.81 -9.07 -8.11
CA TRP A 57 -7.63 -8.64 -6.97
C TRP A 57 -6.78 -8.25 -5.76
N LEU A 58 -5.82 -9.11 -5.37
CA LEU A 58 -4.91 -8.83 -4.26
C LEU A 58 -4.03 -7.61 -4.55
N ALA A 59 -3.51 -7.48 -5.76
CA ALA A 59 -2.67 -6.35 -6.15
C ALA A 59 -3.44 -5.03 -6.10
N SER A 60 -4.67 -5.00 -6.61
CA SER A 60 -5.51 -3.80 -6.54
C SER A 60 -5.78 -3.37 -5.10
N ASN A 61 -6.23 -4.30 -4.25
CA ASN A 61 -6.54 -4.00 -2.86
C ASN A 61 -5.28 -3.62 -2.06
N THR A 62 -4.13 -4.25 -2.31
CA THR A 62 -2.87 -3.91 -1.62
C THR A 62 -2.44 -2.47 -1.91
N VAL A 63 -2.55 -2.04 -3.18
CA VAL A 63 -2.24 -0.66 -3.56
C VAL A 63 -3.20 0.32 -2.89
N ASP A 64 -4.49 0.00 -2.85
CA ASP A 64 -5.49 0.84 -2.20
C ASP A 64 -5.24 0.96 -0.69
N PHE A 65 -4.95 -0.14 0.01
CA PHE A 65 -4.61 -0.11 1.43
C PHE A 65 -3.32 0.68 1.71
N TYR A 66 -2.28 0.49 0.89
CA TYR A 66 -1.04 1.27 1.04
C TYR A 66 -1.31 2.77 0.95
N ASN A 67 -2.08 3.20 -0.06
CA ASN A 67 -2.38 4.62 -0.24
C ASN A 67 -3.19 5.18 0.93
N GLN A 68 -4.19 4.44 1.42
CA GLN A 68 -5.00 4.84 2.57
C GLN A 68 -4.15 4.94 3.85
N ILE A 69 -3.32 3.93 4.14
CA ILE A 69 -2.43 3.93 5.30
C ILE A 69 -1.41 5.06 5.20
N ASN A 70 -0.83 5.29 4.02
CA ASN A 70 0.15 6.36 3.81
C ASN A 70 -0.47 7.75 4.04
N MET A 71 -1.69 7.98 3.52
CA MET A 71 -2.42 9.22 3.80
C MET A 71 -2.76 9.36 5.29
N LEU A 72 -3.22 8.28 5.93
CA LEU A 72 -3.54 8.27 7.35
C LEU A 72 -2.31 8.59 8.21
N TYR A 73 -1.19 7.89 7.98
CA TYR A 73 0.05 8.13 8.72
C TYR A 73 0.60 9.53 8.47
N GLY A 74 0.42 10.07 7.27
CA GLY A 74 0.74 11.46 6.94
C GLY A 74 0.05 12.48 7.85
N THR A 75 -1.11 12.17 8.43
CA THR A 75 -1.81 13.07 9.38
C THR A 75 -1.20 13.10 10.79
N ILE A 76 -0.43 12.07 11.17
CA ILE A 76 0.16 11.94 12.51
C ILE A 76 1.69 11.95 12.50
N THR A 77 2.32 12.04 11.32
CA THR A 77 3.77 11.90 11.16
C THR A 77 4.57 12.95 11.94
N GLU A 78 3.98 14.12 12.24
CA GLU A 78 4.64 15.16 13.02
C GLU A 78 4.74 14.84 14.52
N PHE A 79 3.89 13.93 15.01
CA PHE A 79 3.88 13.49 16.41
C PHE A 79 4.68 12.19 16.62
N CYS A 80 4.92 11.42 15.56
CA CYS A 80 5.68 10.18 15.58
C CYS A 80 7.17 10.45 15.29
N LEU A 81 7.91 10.88 16.33
CA LEU A 81 9.31 11.25 16.27
C LEU A 81 10.17 10.20 16.99
N SER A 82 11.49 10.22 16.78
CA SER A 82 12.41 9.30 17.48
C SER A 82 12.40 9.47 19.00
N GLU A 83 12.03 10.65 19.51
CA GLU A 83 11.93 10.93 20.95
C GLU A 83 10.63 10.38 21.55
N THR A 84 9.51 10.50 20.84
CA THR A 84 8.19 10.05 21.30
C THR A 84 7.95 8.56 21.02
N CYS A 85 8.52 8.05 19.93
CA CYS A 85 8.42 6.66 19.48
C CYS A 85 9.83 6.08 19.23
N PRO A 86 10.63 5.83 20.29
CA PRO A 86 12.03 5.38 20.17
C PRO A 86 12.17 3.95 19.62
N MET A 87 11.10 3.17 19.68
CA MET A 87 11.01 1.83 19.12
C MET A 87 9.65 1.66 18.45
N MET A 88 9.64 1.00 17.29
CA MET A 88 8.40 0.60 16.63
C MET A 88 7.67 -0.42 17.51
N SER A 89 6.51 -0.03 18.05
CA SER A 89 5.71 -0.84 18.97
C SER A 89 4.21 -0.70 18.65
N ALA A 90 3.40 -1.61 19.19
CA ALA A 90 1.95 -1.62 19.02
C ALA A 90 1.21 -1.48 20.37
N GLY A 91 1.76 -0.66 21.27
CA GLY A 91 1.28 -0.48 22.65
C GLY A 91 1.99 -1.41 23.64
N SER A 92 1.70 -1.25 24.94
CA SER A 92 2.41 -1.96 26.01
C SER A 92 2.04 -3.44 26.15
N GLN A 93 1.06 -3.91 25.38
CA GLN A 93 0.54 -5.28 25.44
C GLN A 93 1.09 -6.17 24.31
N PHE A 94 1.92 -5.63 23.42
CA PHE A 94 2.47 -6.33 22.26
C PHE A 94 3.96 -6.01 22.07
#